data_AF-A0A7W0QPK7-F1
#
_entry.id   AF-A0A7W0QPK7-F1
#
_cell.length_a   1.000
_cell.length_b   1.000
_cell.length_c   1.000
_cell.angle_alpha   90.00
_cell.angle_beta   90.00
_cell.angle_gamma   90.00
#
_symmetry.space_group_name_H-M   'P 1'
#
loop_
_entity.id
_entity.type
_entity.pdbx_description
1 polymer ?
#
loop_
_entity_poly.entity_id
_entity_poly.type
_entity_poly.pdbx_seq_one_letter_code
_entity_poly.pdbx_strand_id
1 'polypeptide(L)'
;MTSNRPLLPGGTLSRAQQWRRWLLHSLAGRALMVAVAIKATANLIGFIAPSTWTVLDAVDAVGSLGLLFVGGYAIARGIAWAKRRLLWRVRRKLILSYVFVGLVPGLLIISFFLFAAFLLFFNVSTYLLQTRVRTLVDQTRFMAQSTALEAEHGDTTDVLRRRLEQRLGIAAESYPYTSLAIVPVQGLECPDAAGAAVTTPRPMTIGPWQHLDAPTGLPPWIRCEGFAGLLAYEAVGGTVVEDRLLMRAVAVPDTKSPEWAVIVDLPFSPVVEERLREETGIRLGEVSALPFQDTRVTNPRGRLLSVRPPAAEATTTFGEGWVAFLDVRHWETGAA
;
A
#
# COMPACT_ATOMS: atom_id res chain seq x y z
N MET A 1 -32.45 -62.79 -32.35
CA MET A 1 -32.61 -62.03 -31.08
C MET A 1 -31.25 -61.49 -30.66
N THR A 2 -30.97 -60.22 -30.94
CA THR A 2 -29.85 -59.48 -30.33
C THR A 2 -30.29 -58.04 -30.14
N SER A 3 -30.36 -57.65 -28.86
CA SER A 3 -30.89 -56.41 -28.32
C SER A 3 -30.17 -55.17 -28.87
N ASN A 4 -30.89 -54.33 -29.62
CA ASN A 4 -30.44 -53.01 -30.04
C ASN A 4 -30.88 -51.98 -28.98
N ARG A 5 -30.01 -51.66 -28.02
CA ARG A 5 -30.26 -50.58 -27.04
C ARG A 5 -29.62 -49.28 -27.55
N PRO A 6 -30.35 -48.14 -27.60
CA PRO A 6 -29.77 -46.85 -27.93
C PRO A 6 -28.80 -46.38 -26.84
N LEU A 7 -27.66 -45.83 -27.27
CA LEU A 7 -26.59 -45.32 -26.41
C LEU A 7 -26.96 -43.96 -25.82
N LEU A 8 -26.78 -43.79 -24.50
CA LEU A 8 -26.91 -42.53 -23.77
C LEU A 8 -25.74 -41.57 -24.12
N PRO A 9 -25.96 -40.23 -24.13
CA PRO A 9 -24.90 -39.27 -24.37
C PRO A 9 -23.96 -39.20 -23.16
N GLY A 10 -22.67 -39.48 -23.38
CA GLY A 10 -21.62 -39.40 -22.33
C GLY A 10 -20.82 -40.68 -22.08
N GLY A 11 -21.14 -41.79 -22.76
CA GLY A 11 -20.37 -43.03 -22.64
C GLY A 11 -19.02 -42.96 -23.35
N THR A 12 -17.90 -43.00 -22.61
CA THR A 12 -16.59 -43.22 -23.21
C THR A 12 -16.51 -44.66 -23.72
N LEU A 13 -16.36 -44.82 -25.04
CA LEU A 13 -16.19 -46.13 -25.68
C LEU A 13 -14.96 -46.82 -25.07
N SER A 14 -15.13 -48.06 -24.58
CA SER A 14 -14.03 -48.91 -24.13
C SER A 14 -12.93 -48.95 -25.20
N ARG A 15 -11.65 -48.87 -24.77
CA ARG A 15 -10.48 -48.90 -25.67
C ARG A 15 -10.56 -50.07 -26.67
N ALA A 16 -11.15 -51.19 -26.28
CA ALA A 16 -11.39 -52.35 -27.17
C ALA A 16 -12.32 -52.03 -28.36
N GLN A 17 -13.36 -51.21 -28.17
CA GLN A 17 -14.27 -50.81 -29.25
C GLN A 17 -13.66 -49.76 -30.19
N GLN A 18 -12.81 -48.86 -29.67
CA GLN A 18 -12.06 -47.93 -30.51
C GLN A 18 -11.03 -48.65 -31.38
N TRP A 19 -10.31 -49.62 -30.82
CA TRP A 19 -9.39 -50.46 -31.58
C TRP A 19 -10.12 -51.29 -32.64
N ARG A 20 -11.27 -51.89 -32.29
CA ARG A 20 -12.08 -52.66 -33.25
C ARG A 20 -12.63 -51.81 -34.39
N ARG A 21 -13.05 -50.57 -34.14
CA ARG A 21 -13.44 -49.62 -35.21
C ARG A 21 -12.25 -49.20 -36.06
N TRP A 22 -11.09 -48.95 -35.48
CA TRP A 22 -9.89 -48.59 -36.22
C TRP A 22 -9.41 -49.73 -37.15
N LEU A 23 -9.46 -50.98 -36.66
CA LEU A 23 -9.09 -52.16 -37.44
C LEU A 23 -10.04 -52.42 -38.63
N LEU A 24 -11.34 -52.20 -38.46
CA LEU A 24 -12.35 -52.56 -39.47
C LEU A 24 -12.69 -51.42 -40.46
N HIS A 25 -12.50 -50.16 -40.07
CA HIS A 25 -12.88 -49.00 -40.88
C HIS A 25 -11.72 -48.17 -41.44
N SER A 26 -10.47 -48.39 -41.01
CA SER A 26 -9.32 -47.72 -41.66
C SER A 26 -8.82 -48.52 -42.86
N LEU A 27 -8.51 -47.85 -43.97
CA LEU A 27 -7.95 -48.47 -45.18
C LEU A 27 -6.67 -49.28 -44.88
N ALA A 28 -5.86 -48.80 -43.93
CA ALA A 28 -4.65 -49.50 -43.46
C ALA A 28 -4.97 -50.76 -42.62
N GLY A 29 -6.00 -50.73 -41.78
CA GLY A 29 -6.45 -51.89 -41.01
C GLY A 29 -7.05 -52.99 -41.90
N ARG A 30 -7.80 -52.60 -42.94
CA ARG A 30 -8.30 -53.56 -43.95
C ARG A 30 -7.18 -54.20 -44.74
N ALA A 31 -6.15 -53.44 -45.16
CA ALA A 31 -5.00 -54.01 -45.84
C ALA A 31 -4.25 -55.03 -44.98
N LEU A 32 -4.10 -54.76 -43.67
CA LEU A 32 -3.45 -55.68 -42.73
C LEU A 32 -4.30 -56.94 -42.49
N MET A 33 -5.62 -56.77 -42.32
CA MET A 33 -6.55 -57.90 -42.19
C MET A 33 -6.58 -58.77 -43.45
N VAL A 34 -6.55 -58.17 -44.64
CA VAL A 34 -6.49 -58.91 -45.91
C VAL A 34 -5.18 -59.69 -46.02
N ALA A 35 -4.05 -59.09 -45.66
CA ALA A 35 -2.75 -59.79 -45.67
C ALA A 35 -2.71 -60.96 -44.67
N VAL A 36 -3.24 -60.78 -43.45
CA VAL A 36 -3.35 -61.84 -42.44
C VAL A 36 -4.32 -62.92 -42.88
N ALA A 37 -5.46 -62.55 -43.47
CA ALA A 37 -6.44 -63.50 -43.98
C ALA A 37 -5.85 -64.34 -45.11
N ILE A 38 -5.13 -63.74 -46.07
CA ILE A 38 -4.46 -64.45 -47.17
C ILE A 38 -3.43 -65.44 -46.61
N LYS A 39 -2.61 -65.03 -45.62
CA LYS A 39 -1.60 -65.91 -45.02
C LYS A 39 -2.21 -67.03 -44.18
N ALA A 40 -3.31 -66.74 -43.46
CA ALA A 40 -4.05 -67.74 -42.70
C ALA A 40 -4.75 -68.75 -43.61
N THR A 41 -5.33 -68.32 -44.73
CA THR A 41 -5.92 -69.23 -45.72
C THR A 41 -4.85 -70.07 -46.44
N ALA A 42 -3.69 -69.50 -46.76
CA ALA A 42 -2.58 -70.25 -47.34
C ALA A 42 -2.05 -71.34 -46.37
N ASN A 43 -1.88 -71.00 -45.09
CA ASN A 43 -1.47 -71.97 -44.06
C ASN A 43 -2.54 -73.06 -43.81
N LEU A 44 -3.82 -72.67 -43.76
CA LEU A 44 -4.92 -73.61 -43.52
C LEU A 44 -5.09 -74.59 -44.68
N ILE A 45 -4.91 -74.14 -45.92
CA ILE A 45 -4.95 -74.99 -47.12
C ILE A 45 -3.73 -75.92 -47.16
N GLY A 46 -2.54 -75.42 -46.79
CA GLY A 46 -1.32 -76.24 -46.68
C GLY A 46 -1.39 -77.32 -45.59
N PHE A 47 -2.18 -77.10 -44.53
CA PHE A 47 -2.37 -78.09 -43.46
C PHE A 47 -3.30 -79.24 -43.86
N ILE A 48 -4.22 -79.04 -44.81
CA ILE A 48 -5.26 -80.02 -45.17
C ILE A 48 -4.87 -80.89 -46.37
N ALA A 49 -4.00 -80.41 -47.28
CA ALA A 49 -3.58 -81.15 -48.46
C ALA A 49 -2.05 -81.14 -48.63
N PRO A 50 -1.30 -82.14 -48.09
CA PRO A 50 0.16 -82.19 -48.17
C PRO A 50 0.75 -82.50 -49.56
N SER A 51 -0.05 -82.62 -50.61
CA SER A 51 0.40 -83.09 -51.93
C SER A 51 0.67 -81.95 -52.93
N THR A 52 1.92 -81.49 -52.94
CA THR A 52 2.74 -81.00 -54.08
C THR A 52 2.05 -80.24 -55.23
N TRP A 53 1.82 -78.94 -55.08
CA TRP A 53 1.72 -78.00 -56.21
C TRP A 53 2.66 -76.81 -55.94
N THR A 54 3.76 -76.71 -56.69
CA THR A 54 4.79 -75.65 -56.65
C THR A 54 4.24 -74.22 -56.78
N VAL A 55 2.99 -74.07 -57.20
CA VAL A 55 2.29 -72.79 -57.30
C VAL A 55 2.00 -72.17 -55.92
N LEU A 56 1.80 -72.98 -54.88
CA LEU A 56 1.52 -72.48 -53.52
C LEU A 56 2.75 -71.83 -52.86
N ASP A 57 3.95 -72.38 -53.08
CA ASP A 57 5.20 -71.80 -52.56
C ASP A 57 5.51 -70.45 -53.21
N ALA A 58 5.25 -70.30 -54.50
CA ALA A 58 5.39 -69.01 -55.19
C ALA A 58 4.43 -67.96 -54.63
N VAL A 59 3.19 -68.35 -54.31
CA VAL A 59 2.19 -67.44 -53.73
C VAL A 59 2.55 -67.06 -52.29
N ASP A 60 3.05 -67.98 -51.47
CA ASP A 60 3.48 -67.67 -50.10
C ASP A 60 4.76 -66.81 -50.06
N ALA A 61 5.69 -67.02 -50.99
CA ALA A 61 6.86 -66.17 -51.16
C ALA A 61 6.48 -64.73 -51.54
N VAL A 62 5.57 -64.57 -52.51
CA VAL A 62 5.06 -63.25 -52.92
C VAL A 62 4.28 -62.59 -51.78
N GLY A 63 3.48 -63.36 -51.04
CA GLY A 63 2.75 -62.88 -49.86
C GLY A 63 3.67 -62.41 -48.74
N SER A 64 4.74 -63.15 -48.47
CA SER A 64 5.75 -62.81 -47.46
C SER A 64 6.57 -61.58 -47.86
N LEU A 65 6.92 -61.44 -49.14
CA LEU A 65 7.58 -60.24 -49.67
C LEU A 65 6.67 -59.00 -49.58
N GLY A 66 5.38 -59.17 -49.90
CA GLY A 66 4.37 -58.12 -49.75
C GLY A 66 4.21 -57.67 -48.30
N LEU A 67 4.15 -58.61 -47.35
CA LEU A 67 4.08 -58.32 -45.92
C LEU A 67 5.31 -57.58 -45.42
N LEU A 68 6.49 -57.96 -45.89
CA LEU A 68 7.75 -57.32 -45.51
C LEU A 68 7.80 -55.88 -46.05
N PHE A 69 7.35 -55.66 -47.28
CA PHE A 69 7.32 -54.34 -47.89
C PHE A 69 6.29 -53.41 -47.22
N VAL A 70 5.06 -53.91 -46.97
CA VAL A 70 4.01 -53.15 -46.28
C VAL A 70 4.38 -52.89 -44.83
N GLY A 71 4.94 -53.88 -44.14
CA GLY A 71 5.44 -53.75 -42.77
C GLY A 71 6.57 -52.72 -42.68
N GLY A 72 7.57 -52.81 -43.57
CA GLY A 72 8.67 -51.86 -43.65
C GLY A 72 8.20 -50.43 -43.93
N TYR A 73 7.28 -50.25 -44.88
CA TYR A 73 6.71 -48.95 -45.19
C TYR A 73 5.91 -48.37 -44.01
N ALA A 74 5.12 -49.19 -43.32
CA ALA A 74 4.36 -48.78 -42.14
C ALA A 74 5.28 -48.35 -40.99
N ILE A 75 6.38 -49.07 -40.75
CA ILE A 75 7.40 -48.73 -39.74
C ILE A 75 8.09 -47.42 -40.11
N ALA A 76 8.54 -47.26 -41.36
CA ALA A 76 9.20 -46.04 -41.82
C ALA A 76 8.28 -44.80 -41.68
N ARG A 77 6.99 -44.95 -42.05
CA ARG A 77 5.99 -43.91 -41.89
C ARG A 77 5.67 -43.63 -40.41
N GLY A 78 5.63 -44.66 -39.58
CA GLY A 78 5.48 -44.55 -38.14
C GLY A 78 6.63 -43.77 -37.48
N ILE A 79 7.88 -44.06 -37.87
CA ILE A 79 9.08 -43.35 -37.40
C ILE A 79 9.07 -41.89 -37.87
N ALA A 80 8.70 -41.63 -39.13
CA ALA A 80 8.60 -40.26 -39.65
C ALA A 80 7.52 -39.45 -38.90
N TRP A 81 6.39 -40.07 -38.56
CA TRP A 81 5.31 -39.45 -37.80
C TRP A 81 5.68 -39.25 -36.32
N ALA A 82 6.38 -40.21 -35.71
CA ALA A 82 6.93 -40.11 -34.36
C ALA A 82 7.97 -38.99 -34.24
N LYS A 83 8.90 -38.89 -35.20
CA LYS A 83 9.88 -37.78 -35.27
C LYS A 83 9.17 -36.42 -35.40
N ARG A 84 8.16 -36.29 -36.26
CA ARG A 84 7.40 -35.03 -36.40
C ARG A 84 6.66 -34.66 -35.12
N ARG A 85 6.06 -35.62 -34.40
CA ARG A 85 5.37 -35.36 -33.12
C ARG A 85 6.33 -35.07 -31.96
N LEU A 86 7.47 -35.75 -31.89
CA LEU A 86 8.49 -35.52 -30.86
C LEU A 86 9.19 -34.17 -31.06
N LEU A 87 9.54 -33.80 -32.29
CA LEU A 87 10.09 -32.48 -32.60
C LEU A 87 9.07 -31.36 -32.34
N TRP A 88 7.77 -31.61 -32.56
CA TRP A 88 6.73 -30.64 -32.22
C TRP A 88 6.56 -30.47 -30.70
N ARG A 89 6.67 -31.57 -29.94
CA ARG A 89 6.62 -31.53 -28.46
C ARG A 89 7.86 -30.88 -27.87
N VAL A 90 9.05 -31.16 -28.41
CA VAL A 90 10.33 -30.56 -27.99
C VAL A 90 10.39 -29.08 -28.36
N ARG A 91 9.98 -28.67 -29.56
CA ARG A 91 9.93 -27.25 -29.97
C ARG A 91 8.97 -26.45 -29.11
N ARG A 92 7.77 -26.98 -28.83
CA ARG A 92 6.80 -26.34 -27.92
C ARG A 92 7.34 -26.25 -26.48
N LYS A 93 8.05 -27.28 -26.00
CA LYS A 93 8.64 -27.29 -24.64
C LYS A 93 9.88 -26.37 -24.52
N LEU A 94 10.69 -26.26 -25.57
CA LEU A 94 11.84 -25.35 -25.64
C LEU A 94 11.38 -23.89 -25.73
N ILE A 95 10.41 -23.56 -26.59
CA ILE A 95 9.87 -22.19 -26.67
C ILE A 95 9.31 -21.75 -25.31
N LEU A 96 8.59 -22.63 -24.62
CA LEU A 96 8.07 -22.33 -23.29
C LEU A 96 9.21 -22.06 -22.29
N SER A 97 10.26 -22.89 -22.27
CA SER A 97 11.41 -22.68 -21.39
C SER A 97 12.17 -21.38 -21.69
N TYR A 98 12.42 -21.07 -22.97
CA TYR A 98 13.09 -19.82 -23.37
C TYR A 98 12.26 -18.58 -23.02
N VAL A 99 10.93 -18.65 -23.17
CA VAL A 99 10.03 -17.57 -22.73
C VAL A 99 10.08 -17.43 -21.21
N PHE A 100 10.04 -18.51 -20.42
CA PHE A 100 10.16 -18.40 -18.96
C PHE A 100 11.52 -17.84 -18.51
N VAL A 101 12.62 -18.22 -19.18
CA VAL A 101 13.98 -17.73 -18.88
C VAL A 101 14.11 -16.21 -19.13
N GLY A 102 13.39 -15.64 -20.09
CA GLY A 102 13.40 -14.18 -20.33
C GLY A 102 12.28 -13.40 -19.62
N LEU A 103 11.06 -13.94 -19.65
CA LEU A 103 9.85 -13.28 -19.14
C LEU A 103 9.84 -13.18 -17.62
N VAL A 104 10.26 -14.23 -16.91
CA VAL A 104 10.23 -14.21 -15.42
C VAL A 104 11.20 -13.16 -14.88
N PRO A 105 12.48 -13.11 -15.31
CA PRO A 105 13.36 -12.01 -14.90
C PRO A 105 12.85 -10.65 -15.36
N GLY A 106 12.27 -10.53 -16.56
CA GLY A 106 11.69 -9.28 -17.05
C GLY A 106 10.54 -8.75 -16.19
N LEU A 107 9.58 -9.62 -15.84
CA LEU A 107 8.48 -9.29 -14.93
C LEU A 107 9.00 -8.93 -13.54
N LEU A 108 10.04 -9.62 -13.06
CA LEU A 108 10.65 -9.34 -11.78
C LEU A 108 11.30 -7.94 -11.76
N ILE A 109 12.03 -7.57 -12.82
CA ILE A 109 12.64 -6.24 -12.97
C ILE A 109 11.57 -5.16 -13.01
N ILE A 110 10.50 -5.35 -13.80
CA ILE A 110 9.38 -4.40 -13.87
C ILE A 110 8.73 -4.25 -12.48
N SER A 111 8.46 -5.36 -11.80
CA SER A 111 7.87 -5.33 -10.46
C SER A 111 8.77 -4.62 -9.45
N PHE A 112 10.08 -4.86 -9.48
CA PHE A 112 11.03 -4.17 -8.60
C PHE A 112 11.10 -2.68 -8.89
N PHE A 113 11.11 -2.28 -10.16
CA PHE A 113 11.14 -0.87 -10.54
C PHE A 113 9.86 -0.15 -10.09
N LEU A 114 8.69 -0.77 -10.31
CA LEU A 114 7.41 -0.24 -9.82
C LEU A 114 7.40 -0.13 -8.29
N PHE A 115 7.87 -1.16 -7.59
CA PHE A 115 7.94 -1.14 -6.14
C PHE A 115 8.90 -0.05 -5.62
N ALA A 116 10.08 0.10 -6.23
CA ALA A 116 11.04 1.14 -5.88
C ALA A 116 10.47 2.55 -6.15
N ALA A 117 9.82 2.77 -7.29
CA ALA A 117 9.18 4.04 -7.61
C ALA A 117 8.06 4.38 -6.62
N PHE A 118 7.26 3.39 -6.23
CA PHE A 118 6.19 3.54 -5.24
C PHE A 118 6.73 3.86 -3.84
N LEU A 119 7.76 3.13 -3.39
CA LEU A 119 8.44 3.43 -2.14
C LEU A 119 9.06 4.83 -2.14
N LEU A 120 9.69 5.24 -3.25
CA LEU A 120 10.26 6.57 -3.38
C LEU A 120 9.16 7.64 -3.28
N PHE A 121 8.06 7.47 -4.01
CA PHE A 121 6.91 8.37 -3.96
C PHE A 121 6.40 8.55 -2.52
N PHE A 122 6.21 7.45 -1.78
CA PHE A 122 5.77 7.51 -0.39
C PHE A 122 6.75 8.20 0.56
N ASN A 123 8.05 7.93 0.43
CA ASN A 123 9.05 8.59 1.25
C ASN A 123 9.07 10.10 0.98
N VAL A 124 8.95 10.51 -0.28
CA VAL A 124 8.89 11.93 -0.66
C VAL A 124 7.62 12.59 -0.12
N SER A 125 6.45 11.96 -0.23
CA SER A 125 5.20 12.50 0.32
C SER A 125 5.27 12.70 1.83
N THR A 126 5.76 11.71 2.58
CA THR A 126 5.96 11.83 4.03
C THR A 126 6.94 12.96 4.38
N TYR A 127 8.04 13.06 3.64
CA TYR A 127 9.03 14.13 3.84
C TYR A 127 8.46 15.52 3.58
N LEU A 128 7.66 15.69 2.51
CA LEU A 128 7.01 16.97 2.21
C LEU A 128 6.01 17.37 3.29
N LEU A 129 5.19 16.43 3.77
CA LEU A 129 4.27 16.65 4.87
C LEU A 129 5.02 17.07 6.14
N GLN A 130 6.03 16.30 6.56
CA GLN A 130 6.83 16.61 7.75
C GLN A 130 7.52 17.98 7.65
N THR A 131 8.08 18.30 6.48
CA THR A 131 8.71 19.60 6.22
C THR A 131 7.70 20.73 6.38
N ARG A 132 6.50 20.58 5.82
CA ARG A 132 5.48 21.62 5.90
C ARG A 132 4.94 21.80 7.31
N VAL A 133 4.72 20.71 8.03
CA VAL A 133 4.31 20.75 9.44
C VAL A 133 5.39 21.43 10.29
N ARG A 134 6.68 21.14 10.07
CA ARG A 134 7.80 21.85 10.74
C ARG A 134 7.77 23.34 10.45
N THR A 135 7.52 23.75 9.20
CA THR A 135 7.36 25.19 8.87
C THR A 135 6.24 25.86 9.65
N LEU A 136 5.10 25.18 9.85
CA LEU A 136 4.00 25.73 10.65
C LEU A 136 4.35 25.81 12.15
N VAL A 137 5.09 24.82 12.67
CA VAL A 137 5.65 24.87 14.04
C VAL A 137 6.60 26.06 14.20
N ASP A 138 7.54 26.25 13.26
CA ASP A 138 8.49 27.37 13.27
C ASP A 138 7.77 28.72 13.17
N GLN A 139 6.71 28.80 12.36
CA GLN A 139 5.88 29.99 12.28
C GLN A 139 5.16 30.29 13.60
N THR A 140 4.63 29.26 14.27
CA THR A 140 4.02 29.39 15.61
C THR A 140 5.07 29.85 16.64
N ARG A 141 6.30 29.34 16.54
CA ARG A 141 7.43 29.78 17.37
C ARG A 141 7.74 31.25 17.17
N PHE A 142 7.81 31.71 15.92
CA PHE A 142 8.04 33.11 15.61
C PHE A 142 6.92 34.01 16.14
N MET A 143 5.65 33.56 16.07
CA MET A 143 4.53 34.28 16.69
C MET A 143 4.72 34.43 18.20
N ALA A 144 5.05 33.34 18.91
CA ALA A 144 5.30 33.38 20.35
C ALA A 144 6.48 34.32 20.71
N GLN A 145 7.61 34.19 20.02
CA GLN A 145 8.81 35.00 20.26
C GLN A 145 8.56 36.49 20.00
N SER A 146 7.90 36.81 18.90
CA SER A 146 7.59 38.21 18.57
C SER A 146 6.55 38.82 19.51
N THR A 147 5.62 38.03 20.06
CA THR A 147 4.73 38.51 21.13
C THR A 147 5.46 38.68 22.46
N ALA A 148 6.42 37.83 22.80
CA ALA A 148 7.25 38.02 23.98
C ALA A 148 8.01 39.36 23.89
N LEU A 149 8.72 39.62 22.78
CA LEU A 149 9.43 40.90 22.56
C LEU A 149 8.51 42.13 22.62
N GLU A 150 7.26 41.99 22.18
CA GLU A 150 6.25 43.04 22.22
C GLU A 150 5.74 43.29 23.65
N ALA A 151 5.57 42.22 24.44
CA ALA A 151 5.20 42.33 25.85
C ALA A 151 6.36 42.88 26.71
N GLU A 152 7.61 42.68 26.28
CA GLU A 152 8.79 43.22 26.97
C GLU A 152 8.91 44.76 26.89
N HIS A 153 8.22 45.42 25.94
CA HIS A 153 8.26 46.88 25.80
C HIS A 153 7.67 47.65 27.00
N GLY A 154 7.05 46.98 27.97
CA GLY A 154 6.55 47.62 29.19
C GLY A 154 5.27 48.45 29.00
N ASP A 155 4.53 48.20 27.91
CA ASP A 155 3.23 48.83 27.67
C ASP A 155 2.22 48.49 28.77
N THR A 156 1.26 49.40 29.00
CA THR A 156 0.12 49.08 29.88
C THR A 156 -0.65 47.87 29.36
N THR A 157 -1.16 47.04 30.26
CA THR A 157 -1.85 45.78 29.93
C THR A 157 -2.97 45.97 28.90
N ASP A 158 -3.71 47.07 28.94
CA ASP A 158 -4.80 47.34 27.99
C ASP A 158 -4.31 47.76 26.60
N VAL A 159 -3.17 48.46 26.51
CA VAL A 159 -2.54 48.80 25.24
C VAL A 159 -1.96 47.53 24.59
N LEU A 160 -1.24 46.73 25.37
CA LEU A 160 -0.71 45.44 24.92
C LEU A 160 -1.83 44.52 24.44
N ARG A 161 -2.90 44.36 25.22
CA ARG A 161 -4.06 43.52 24.84
C ARG A 161 -4.64 43.94 23.50
N ARG A 162 -4.95 45.22 23.30
CA ARG A 162 -5.53 45.70 22.03
C ARG A 162 -4.62 45.47 20.83
N ARG A 163 -3.31 45.65 20.99
CA ARG A 163 -2.34 45.42 19.92
C ARG A 163 -2.25 43.95 19.56
N LEU A 164 -2.20 43.07 20.56
CA LEU A 164 -2.19 41.62 20.37
C LEU A 164 -3.52 41.11 19.78
N GLU A 165 -4.67 41.63 20.20
CA GLU A 165 -5.98 41.32 19.62
C GLU A 165 -6.04 41.70 18.14
N GLN A 166 -5.58 42.90 17.79
CA GLN A 166 -5.51 43.35 16.40
C GLN A 166 -4.60 42.45 15.57
N ARG A 167 -3.41 42.12 16.09
CA ARG A 167 -2.44 41.26 15.43
C ARG A 167 -2.95 39.84 15.24
N LEU A 168 -3.60 39.28 16.25
CA LEU A 168 -4.23 37.96 16.18
C LEU A 168 -5.41 37.96 15.20
N GLY A 169 -6.17 39.06 15.13
CA GLY A 169 -7.22 39.24 14.13
C GLY A 169 -6.70 39.16 12.69
N ILE A 170 -5.55 39.80 12.41
CA ILE A 170 -4.88 39.70 11.10
C ILE A 170 -4.36 38.27 10.86
N ALA A 171 -3.75 37.65 11.87
CA ALA A 171 -3.25 36.27 11.75
C ALA A 171 -4.39 35.26 11.53
N ALA A 172 -5.57 35.50 12.10
CA ALA A 172 -6.73 34.61 12.02
C ALA A 172 -7.29 34.48 10.59
N GLU A 173 -7.01 35.43 9.69
CA GLU A 173 -7.36 35.31 8.26
C GLU A 173 -6.64 34.13 7.60
N SER A 174 -5.38 33.89 7.96
CA SER A 174 -4.58 32.78 7.43
C SER A 174 -4.60 31.54 8.32
N TYR A 175 -4.77 31.74 9.64
CA TYR A 175 -4.72 30.67 10.63
C TYR A 175 -5.91 30.82 11.59
N PRO A 176 -7.11 30.39 11.19
CA PRO A 176 -8.28 30.43 12.04
C PRO A 176 -8.05 29.67 13.33
N TYR A 177 -8.69 30.13 14.41
CA TYR A 177 -8.59 29.56 15.76
C TYR A 177 -7.23 29.68 16.45
N THR A 178 -6.27 30.41 15.86
CA THR A 178 -5.01 30.74 16.55
C THR A 178 -5.33 31.47 17.85
N SER A 179 -4.73 31.02 18.94
CA SER A 179 -5.00 31.52 20.29
C SER A 179 -3.68 31.80 21.01
N LEU A 180 -3.70 32.76 21.93
CA LEU A 180 -2.52 33.24 22.64
C LEU A 180 -2.82 33.37 24.14
N ALA A 181 -1.85 33.02 24.97
CA ALA A 181 -1.93 33.15 26.42
C ALA A 181 -0.61 33.66 26.97
N ILE A 182 -0.68 34.65 27.86
CA ILE A 182 0.44 35.08 28.71
C ILE A 182 0.17 34.47 30.08
N VAL A 183 1.09 33.61 30.53
CA VAL A 183 0.95 32.84 31.77
C VAL A 183 2.08 33.17 32.74
N PRO A 184 1.83 33.06 34.06
CA PRO A 184 2.90 33.18 35.05
C PRO A 184 3.87 31.98 34.95
N VAL A 185 5.14 32.26 35.22
CA VAL A 185 6.22 31.26 35.33
C VAL A 185 6.72 31.27 36.77
N GLN A 186 6.97 30.07 37.33
CA GLN A 186 7.42 29.92 38.70
C GLN A 186 8.74 29.15 38.73
N GLY A 187 9.76 29.73 39.36
CA GLY A 187 11.02 29.04 39.67
C GLY A 187 11.87 28.67 38.46
N LEU A 188 11.71 29.35 37.31
CA LEU A 188 12.59 29.18 36.16
C LEU A 188 13.78 30.15 36.30
N GLU A 189 15.00 29.61 36.24
CA GLU A 189 16.24 30.39 36.26
C GLU A 189 16.99 30.21 34.93
N CYS A 190 17.36 31.32 34.31
CA CYS A 190 18.02 31.38 33.01
C CYS A 190 19.38 32.09 33.14
N PRO A 191 20.45 31.37 33.49
CA PRO A 191 21.75 31.98 33.81
C PRO A 191 22.38 32.70 32.61
N ASP A 192 22.12 32.22 31.40
CA ASP A 192 22.67 32.75 30.15
C ASP A 192 21.88 33.93 29.58
N ALA A 193 20.78 34.33 30.25
CA ALA A 193 19.94 35.42 29.78
C ALA A 193 20.67 36.77 29.88
N ALA A 194 20.62 37.53 28.80
CA ALA A 194 21.34 38.80 28.67
C ALA A 194 20.43 40.03 28.88
N GLY A 195 19.12 39.86 28.80
CA GLY A 195 18.17 40.96 28.91
C GLY A 195 18.02 41.51 30.32
N ALA A 196 17.59 42.77 30.36
CA ALA A 196 17.34 43.51 31.59
C ALA A 196 16.06 43.03 32.29
N ALA A 197 15.82 43.48 33.53
CA ALA A 197 14.55 43.24 34.20
C ALA A 197 13.40 43.87 33.40
N VAL A 198 12.41 43.06 33.03
CA VAL A 198 11.25 43.46 32.23
C VAL A 198 10.02 43.60 33.13
N THR A 199 9.16 44.58 32.84
CA THR A 199 7.85 44.69 33.48
C THR A 199 7.00 43.45 33.21
N THR A 200 6.51 42.82 34.28
CA THR A 200 5.67 41.64 34.15
C THR A 200 4.26 41.99 33.67
N PRO A 201 3.83 41.53 32.48
CA PRO A 201 2.45 41.65 32.05
C PRO A 201 1.56 40.83 32.97
N ARG A 202 0.32 41.31 33.18
CA ARG A 202 -0.70 40.51 33.86
C ARG A 202 -1.07 39.30 33.00
N PRO A 203 -1.36 38.13 33.62
CA PRO A 203 -1.87 36.98 32.89
C PRO A 203 -3.08 37.36 32.04
N MET A 204 -3.08 36.92 30.78
CA MET A 204 -4.16 37.21 29.86
C MET A 204 -4.28 36.14 28.79
N THR A 205 -5.49 35.97 28.28
CA THR A 205 -5.82 35.04 27.20
C THR A 205 -6.46 35.81 26.07
N ILE A 206 -5.98 35.60 24.86
CA ILE A 206 -6.41 36.27 23.63
C ILE A 206 -6.74 35.19 22.59
N GLY A 207 -7.80 35.40 21.82
CA GLY A 207 -8.25 34.44 20.82
C GLY A 207 -9.29 33.46 21.35
N PRO A 208 -9.78 32.56 20.47
CA PRO A 208 -11.00 31.82 20.70
C PRO A 208 -10.86 30.62 21.65
N TRP A 209 -9.67 30.02 21.79
CA TRP A 209 -9.44 28.85 22.64
C TRP A 209 -10.56 27.79 22.51
N GLN A 210 -10.95 27.50 21.27
CA GLN A 210 -12.06 26.60 20.97
C GLN A 210 -11.62 25.13 21.00
N HIS A 211 -10.35 24.84 20.72
CA HIS A 211 -9.81 23.48 20.69
C HIS A 211 -9.55 22.94 22.10
N LEU A 212 -8.83 23.69 22.93
CA LEU A 212 -8.47 23.34 24.31
C LEU A 212 -8.66 24.56 25.22
N ASP A 213 -8.74 24.29 26.53
CA ASP A 213 -8.71 25.36 27.53
C ASP A 213 -7.31 26.00 27.57
N ALA A 214 -7.30 27.33 27.78
CA ALA A 214 -6.05 28.09 27.82
C ALA A 214 -5.18 27.63 29.00
N PRO A 215 -3.88 27.34 28.77
CA PRO A 215 -2.97 27.01 29.87
C PRO A 215 -2.90 28.15 30.89
N THR A 216 -2.81 27.79 32.17
CA THR A 216 -2.73 28.77 33.28
C THR A 216 -1.31 28.92 33.85
N GLY A 217 -0.36 28.12 33.37
CA GLY A 217 1.02 28.11 33.84
C GLY A 217 1.93 27.35 32.88
N LEU A 218 3.23 27.45 33.14
CA LEU A 218 4.26 26.79 32.34
C LEU A 218 4.62 25.41 32.92
N PRO A 219 4.53 24.32 32.13
CA PRO A 219 4.99 23.00 32.57
C PRO A 219 6.49 22.96 32.92
N PRO A 220 6.89 22.16 33.92
CA PRO A 220 8.26 22.19 34.46
C PRO A 220 9.34 21.63 33.51
N TRP A 221 8.95 20.90 32.47
CA TRP A 221 9.87 20.38 31.47
C TRP A 221 10.29 21.45 30.45
N ILE A 222 9.53 22.54 30.33
CA ILE A 222 9.86 23.65 29.43
C ILE A 222 10.93 24.52 30.09
N ARG A 223 12.00 24.78 29.35
CA ARG A 223 13.19 25.49 29.82
C ARG A 223 13.28 26.88 29.19
N CYS A 224 14.41 27.55 29.43
CA CYS A 224 14.68 28.89 28.94
C CYS A 224 14.65 29.00 27.41
N GLU A 225 14.98 27.94 26.66
CA GLU A 225 14.84 27.91 25.20
C GLU A 225 13.39 27.91 24.69
N GLY A 226 12.41 27.78 25.60
CA GLY A 226 11.00 27.65 25.27
C GLY A 226 10.66 26.29 24.65
N PHE A 227 9.58 26.26 23.89
CA PHE A 227 9.13 25.05 23.20
C PHE A 227 8.48 25.41 21.87
N ALA A 228 8.59 24.55 20.87
CA ALA A 228 7.74 24.61 19.69
C ALA A 228 7.58 23.18 19.16
N GLY A 229 6.35 22.71 19.05
CA GLY A 229 6.11 21.35 18.59
C GLY A 229 4.64 21.03 18.41
N LEU A 230 4.38 19.77 18.08
CA LEU A 230 3.04 19.24 17.92
C LEU A 230 2.53 18.66 19.23
N LEU A 231 1.25 18.90 19.50
CA LEU A 231 0.49 18.25 20.56
C LEU A 231 -0.71 17.54 19.93
N ALA A 232 -1.10 16.41 20.51
CA ALA A 232 -2.34 15.72 20.20
C ALA A 232 -3.38 15.97 21.30
N TYR A 233 -4.65 16.03 20.94
CA TYR A 233 -5.76 16.09 21.88
C TYR A 233 -6.96 15.29 21.38
N GLU A 234 -7.73 14.73 22.30
CA GLU A 234 -8.96 14.00 22.00
C GLU A 234 -10.08 15.02 21.82
N ALA A 235 -10.50 15.26 20.57
CA ALA A 235 -11.55 16.23 20.25
C ALA A 235 -12.93 15.58 20.33
N VAL A 236 -13.81 16.19 21.13
CA VAL A 236 -15.19 15.71 21.33
C VAL A 236 -16.17 16.67 20.66
N GLY A 237 -17.06 16.12 19.82
CA GLY A 237 -18.11 16.84 19.11
C GLY A 237 -19.40 16.03 19.00
N GLY A 238 -20.34 16.23 19.92
CA GLY A 238 -21.57 15.45 19.99
C GLY A 238 -21.27 13.98 20.32
N THR A 239 -21.50 13.07 19.38
CA THR A 239 -21.19 11.64 19.50
C THR A 239 -19.84 11.26 18.88
N VAL A 240 -19.16 12.20 18.23
CA VAL A 240 -17.88 11.96 17.54
C VAL A 240 -16.73 12.24 18.50
N VAL A 241 -15.79 11.30 18.57
CA VAL A 241 -14.52 11.42 19.30
C VAL A 241 -13.40 11.07 18.34
N GLU A 242 -12.45 11.97 18.15
CA GLU A 242 -11.30 11.75 17.27
C GLU A 242 -10.05 12.49 17.78
N ASP A 243 -8.86 11.97 17.50
CA ASP A 243 -7.62 12.68 17.81
C ASP A 243 -7.42 13.83 16.82
N ARG A 244 -7.03 14.98 17.35
CA ARG A 244 -6.69 16.18 16.58
C ARG A 244 -5.31 16.68 16.97
N LEU A 245 -4.68 17.37 16.04
CA LEU A 245 -3.35 17.95 16.22
C LEU A 245 -3.45 19.46 16.38
N LEU A 246 -2.49 20.01 17.13
CA LEU A 246 -2.22 21.43 17.16
C LEU A 246 -0.72 21.68 17.28
N MET A 247 -0.30 22.85 16.84
CA MET A 247 1.05 23.36 17.04
C MET A 247 1.00 24.29 18.25
N ARG A 248 1.84 24.02 19.25
CA ARG A 248 2.00 24.90 20.40
C ARG A 248 3.44 25.38 20.46
N ALA A 249 3.60 26.69 20.62
CA ALA A 249 4.89 27.28 20.91
C ALA A 249 4.86 28.08 22.20
N VAL A 250 5.98 28.09 22.90
CA VAL A 250 6.22 28.83 24.12
C VAL A 250 7.47 29.67 23.92
N ALA A 251 7.35 30.97 24.18
CA ALA A 251 8.47 31.89 24.28
C ALA A 251 8.59 32.39 25.72
N VAL A 252 9.81 32.31 26.24
CA VAL A 252 10.18 32.82 27.55
C VAL A 252 10.96 34.12 27.34
N PRO A 253 10.71 35.19 28.11
CA PRO A 253 11.47 36.43 28.06
C PRO A 253 12.95 36.19 28.30
N ASP A 254 13.82 36.96 27.63
CA ASP A 254 15.27 36.85 27.80
C ASP A 254 15.72 37.55 29.09
N THR A 255 15.34 36.99 30.25
CA THR A 255 15.67 37.54 31.57
C THR A 255 16.18 36.43 32.49
N LYS A 256 16.99 36.78 33.50
CA LYS A 256 17.58 35.77 34.40
C LYS A 256 16.55 35.00 35.22
N SER A 257 15.42 35.63 35.53
CA SER A 257 14.33 35.07 36.33
C SER A 257 12.99 35.44 35.67
N PRO A 258 12.61 34.77 34.57
CA PRO A 258 11.37 35.08 33.86
C PRO A 258 10.15 34.77 34.73
N GLU A 259 9.30 35.77 34.95
CA GLU A 259 8.08 35.64 35.74
C GLU A 259 6.84 35.31 34.89
N TRP A 260 7.00 35.29 33.56
CA TRP A 260 5.92 35.03 32.62
C TRP A 260 6.45 34.36 31.36
N ALA A 261 5.55 33.75 30.59
CA ALA A 261 5.82 33.18 29.27
C ALA A 261 4.62 33.40 28.36
N VAL A 262 4.89 33.46 27.06
CA VAL A 262 3.86 33.51 26.01
C VAL A 262 3.68 32.12 25.44
N ILE A 263 2.43 31.68 25.36
CA ILE A 263 2.01 30.44 24.74
C ILE A 263 1.13 30.79 23.53
N VAL A 264 1.44 30.22 22.38
CA VAL A 264 0.65 30.36 21.15
C VAL A 264 0.22 28.99 20.67
N ASP A 265 -1.06 28.85 20.40
CA ASP A 265 -1.68 27.66 19.85
C ASP A 265 -2.19 27.92 18.45
N LEU A 266 -1.82 27.05 17.52
CA LEU A 266 -2.32 27.01 16.16
C LEU A 266 -2.90 25.61 15.91
N PRO A 267 -4.22 25.42 15.98
CA PRO A 267 -4.83 24.12 15.74
C PRO A 267 -4.86 23.78 14.24
N PHE A 268 -4.83 22.48 13.90
CA PHE A 268 -5.14 22.02 12.55
C PHE A 268 -6.63 22.22 12.26
N SER A 269 -6.98 23.38 11.72
CA SER A 269 -8.32 23.73 11.27
C SER A 269 -8.53 23.30 9.80
N PRO A 270 -9.78 23.24 9.29
CA PRO A 270 -10.04 22.94 7.89
C PRO A 270 -9.27 23.81 6.91
N VAL A 271 -9.05 25.09 7.24
CA VAL A 271 -8.31 26.02 6.39
C VAL A 271 -6.82 25.65 6.33
N VAL A 272 -6.24 25.24 7.47
CA VAL A 272 -4.85 24.78 7.53
C VAL A 272 -4.68 23.44 6.83
N GLU A 273 -5.62 22.51 7.04
CA GLU A 273 -5.63 21.20 6.35
C GLU A 273 -5.79 21.34 4.83
N GLU A 274 -6.62 22.28 4.38
CA GLU A 274 -6.84 22.53 2.96
C GLU A 274 -5.62 23.18 2.31
N ARG A 275 -5.00 24.16 2.97
CA ARG A 275 -3.74 24.76 2.49
C ARG A 275 -2.63 23.70 2.40
N LEU A 276 -2.53 22.83 3.40
CA LEU A 276 -1.60 21.70 3.38
C LEU A 276 -1.85 20.81 2.15
N ARG A 277 -3.11 20.53 1.82
CA ARG A 277 -3.51 19.77 0.63
C ARG A 277 -3.13 20.47 -0.67
N GLU A 278 -3.35 21.78 -0.77
CA GLU A 278 -2.98 22.57 -1.95
C GLU A 278 -1.47 22.60 -2.19
N GLU A 279 -0.67 22.70 -1.13
CA GLU A 279 0.79 22.83 -1.23
C GLU A 279 1.51 21.48 -1.39
N THR A 280 0.99 20.42 -0.77
CA THR A 280 1.65 19.11 -0.75
C THR A 280 0.96 18.05 -1.61
N GLY A 281 -0.26 18.33 -2.10
CA GLY A 281 -1.11 17.33 -2.77
C GLY A 281 -1.68 16.28 -1.82
N ILE A 282 -1.44 16.39 -0.51
CA ILE A 282 -1.80 15.40 0.50
C ILE A 282 -3.01 15.87 1.28
N ARG A 283 -4.04 15.03 1.35
CA ARG A 283 -5.14 15.23 2.30
C ARG A 283 -4.80 14.59 3.64
N LEU A 284 -4.90 15.35 4.72
CA LEU A 284 -4.74 14.81 6.06
C LEU A 284 -5.93 13.87 6.35
N GLY A 285 -5.61 12.60 6.60
CA GLY A 285 -6.58 11.56 6.96
C GLY A 285 -6.88 11.54 8.45
N GLU A 286 -7.41 10.41 8.91
CA GLU A 286 -7.56 10.12 10.33
C GLU A 286 -6.21 10.25 11.05
N VAL A 287 -6.24 10.90 12.22
CA VAL A 287 -5.10 10.95 13.12
C VAL A 287 -5.39 9.97 14.22
N SER A 288 -4.41 9.12 14.53
CA SER A 288 -4.45 8.25 15.70
C SER A 288 -3.19 8.52 16.50
N ALA A 289 -3.37 8.93 17.76
CA ALA A 289 -2.26 9.06 18.68
C ALA A 289 -1.81 7.66 19.11
N LEU A 290 -0.54 7.35 18.89
CA LEU A 290 0.06 6.17 19.48
C LEU A 290 0.16 6.38 21.00
N PRO A 291 -0.03 5.33 21.81
CA PRO A 291 0.13 5.44 23.25
C PRO A 291 1.55 5.92 23.58
N PHE A 292 1.66 6.90 24.47
CA PHE A 292 2.94 7.34 25.01
C PHE A 292 3.67 6.18 25.71
N GLN A 293 5.00 6.28 25.83
CA GLN A 293 5.79 5.28 26.55
C GLN A 293 5.27 5.02 27.97
N ASP A 294 4.77 6.06 28.64
CA ASP A 294 4.01 5.93 29.88
C ASP A 294 2.50 5.86 29.58
N THR A 295 1.94 4.66 29.71
CA THR A 295 0.50 4.37 29.50
C THR A 295 -0.46 5.14 30.40
N ARG A 296 0.03 5.81 31.46
CA ARG A 296 -0.80 6.67 32.31
C ARG A 296 -1.00 8.06 31.72
N VAL A 297 -0.18 8.44 30.74
CA VAL A 297 -0.30 9.72 30.04
C VAL A 297 -1.34 9.56 28.95
N THR A 298 -2.42 10.33 29.06
CA THR A 298 -3.51 10.37 28.07
C THR A 298 -3.57 11.73 27.41
N ASN A 299 -4.00 11.77 26.15
CA ASN A 299 -4.24 13.03 25.47
C ASN A 299 -5.23 13.90 26.25
N PRO A 300 -5.00 15.22 26.34
CA PRO A 300 -5.99 16.13 26.91
C PRO A 300 -7.27 16.09 26.08
N ARG A 301 -8.41 16.24 26.74
CA ARG A 301 -9.71 16.35 26.07
C ARG A 301 -9.96 17.78 25.64
N GLY A 302 -10.39 17.93 24.39
CA GLY A 302 -10.72 19.20 23.78
C GLY A 302 -12.06 19.16 23.04
N ARG A 303 -12.35 20.23 22.32
CA ARG A 303 -13.60 20.37 21.56
C ARG A 303 -13.30 20.28 20.09
N LEU A 304 -14.22 19.68 19.35
CA LEU A 304 -14.09 19.52 17.92
C LEU A 304 -14.35 20.84 17.19
N LEU A 305 -13.34 21.37 16.50
CA LEU A 305 -13.45 22.61 15.72
C LEU A 305 -14.35 22.43 14.48
N SER A 306 -14.30 21.25 13.86
CA SER A 306 -15.06 20.94 12.65
C SER A 306 -15.10 19.43 12.44
N VAL A 307 -16.25 18.89 12.05
CA VAL A 307 -16.34 17.49 11.63
C VAL A 307 -15.61 17.32 10.31
N ARG A 308 -14.63 16.40 10.24
CA ARG A 308 -13.99 16.06 8.99
C ARG A 308 -15.03 15.42 8.06
N PRO A 309 -15.15 15.83 6.78
CA PRO A 309 -16.04 15.14 5.86
C PRO A 309 -15.63 13.66 5.81
N PRO A 310 -16.57 12.71 5.84
CA PRO A 310 -16.22 11.30 5.64
C PRO A 310 -15.42 11.20 4.35
N ALA A 311 -14.38 10.37 4.33
CA ALA A 311 -13.71 10.01 3.09
C ALA A 311 -14.81 9.54 2.14
N ALA A 312 -15.11 10.33 1.10
CA ALA A 312 -16.16 10.01 0.14
C ALA A 312 -15.94 8.56 -0.28
N GLU A 313 -16.98 7.71 -0.15
CA GLU A 313 -16.94 6.25 -0.37
C GLU A 313 -15.84 5.89 -1.35
N ALA A 314 -14.66 5.59 -0.80
CA ALA A 314 -13.51 5.26 -1.60
C ALA A 314 -13.86 3.91 -2.20
N THR A 315 -14.33 3.91 -3.45
CA THR A 315 -14.27 2.72 -4.30
C THR A 315 -12.87 2.19 -4.15
N THR A 316 -12.74 1.08 -3.42
CA THR A 316 -11.50 0.58 -2.85
C THR A 316 -10.54 0.21 -3.97
N THR A 317 -9.78 1.19 -4.44
CA THR A 317 -8.58 0.98 -5.23
C THR A 317 -7.42 0.87 -4.25
N PHE A 318 -6.69 -0.24 -4.32
CA PHE A 318 -5.47 -0.46 -3.54
C PHE A 318 -4.54 0.78 -3.64
N GLY A 319 -4.33 1.51 -2.54
CA GLY A 319 -3.29 2.55 -2.46
C GLY A 319 -3.66 3.93 -1.88
N GLU A 320 -4.89 4.19 -1.43
CA GLU A 320 -5.28 5.56 -1.01
C GLU A 320 -4.97 5.94 0.45
N GLY A 321 -4.72 4.97 1.33
CA GLY A 321 -4.33 5.22 2.72
C GLY A 321 -2.82 5.09 2.92
N TRP A 322 -2.14 6.19 3.21
CA TRP A 322 -0.74 6.18 3.62
C TRP A 322 -0.61 6.75 5.03
N VAL A 323 0.42 6.31 5.76
CA VAL A 323 0.63 6.65 7.17
C VAL A 323 1.88 7.50 7.29
N ALA A 324 1.75 8.66 7.94
CA ALA A 324 2.87 9.48 8.35
C ALA A 324 3.02 9.41 9.86
N PHE A 325 4.25 9.24 10.33
CA PHE A 325 4.56 9.37 11.75
C PHE A 325 5.00 10.81 12.01
N LEU A 326 4.35 11.44 12.98
CA LEU A 326 4.64 12.78 13.48
C LEU A 326 5.00 12.67 14.95
N ASP A 327 6.10 13.30 15.34
CA ASP A 327 6.50 13.36 16.75
C ASP A 327 5.59 14.36 17.48
N VAL A 328 4.81 13.85 18.42
CA VAL A 328 3.96 14.66 19.31
C VAL A 328 4.55 14.69 20.70
N ARG A 329 4.28 15.75 21.45
CA ARG A 329 4.64 15.85 22.86
C ARG A 329 3.37 15.89 23.70
N HIS A 330 3.44 15.41 24.93
CA HIS A 330 2.40 15.65 25.92
C HIS A 330 2.67 16.97 26.66
N TRP A 331 1.65 17.84 26.74
CA TRP A 331 1.82 19.20 27.27
C TRP A 331 2.30 19.24 28.72
N GLU A 332 1.71 18.46 29.62
CA GLU A 332 2.04 18.55 31.05
C GLU A 332 3.35 17.84 31.41
N THR A 333 3.67 16.75 30.71
CA THR A 333 4.75 15.84 31.10
C THR A 333 5.97 15.91 30.18
N GLY A 334 5.82 16.43 28.96
CA GLY A 334 6.88 16.42 27.94
C GLY A 334 7.16 15.05 27.33
N ALA A 335 6.35 14.03 27.64
CA ALA A 335 6.48 12.69 27.05
C ALA A 335 6.35 12.75 25.53
N ALA A 336 7.12 11.93 24.82
CA ALA A 336 7.08 11.74 23.37
C ALA A 336 6.61 10.33 23.02
#